data_AF-A0A6V8ELF0-F1
#
_entry.id   AF-A0A6V8ELF0-F1
#
_cell.length_a   1.000
_cell.length_b   1.000
_cell.length_c   1.000
_cell.angle_alpha   90.00
_cell.angle_beta   90.00
_cell.angle_gamma   90.00
#
_symmetry.space_group_name_H-M   'P 1'
#
loop_
_entity.id
_entity.type
_entity.pdbx_description
1 polymer ?
#
loop_
_entity_poly.entity_id
_entity_poly.type
_entity_poly.pdbx_seq_one_letter_code
_entity_poly.pdbx_strand_id
1 'polypeptide(L)' 'MALEGFKNRILGSIGLLKGKKQVDEESVKDLSRSLRRALLEADFNVRQTKEITERIER' A
#
# COMPACT_ATOMS: atom_id res chain seq x y z
N MET A 1 -15.27 -10.89 4.65
CA MET A 1 -14.76 -10.61 6.03
C MET A 1 -13.83 -9.39 6.03
N ALA A 2 -13.56 -8.74 7.17
CA ALA A 2 -12.67 -7.56 7.24
C ALA A 2 -11.28 -7.81 6.60
N LEU A 3 -10.75 -9.03 6.78
CA LEU A 3 -9.47 -9.48 6.21
C LEU A 3 -9.49 -9.58 4.68
N GLU A 4 -10.64 -9.88 4.08
CA GLU A 4 -10.84 -10.01 2.63
C GLU A 4 -10.82 -8.63 1.95
N GLY A 5 -11.47 -7.62 2.57
CA GLY A 5 -11.44 -6.25 2.09
C GLY A 5 -10.03 -5.66 2.12
N PHE A 6 -9.28 -5.96 3.19
CA PHE A 6 -7.87 -5.59 3.30
C PHE A 6 -7.00 -6.24 2.22
N LYS A 7 -7.13 -7.57 2.03
CA LYS A 7 -6.44 -8.32 0.99
C LYS A 7 -6.71 -7.73 -0.41
N ASN A 8 -7.97 -7.43 -0.72
CA ASN A 8 -8.34 -6.89 -2.03
C ASN A 8 -7.77 -5.49 -2.28
N ARG A 9 -7.68 -4.64 -1.25
CA ARG A 9 -7.03 -3.32 -1.36
C ARG A 9 -5.53 -3.44 -1.60
N ILE A 10 -4.83 -4.30 -0.86
CA ILE A 10 -3.39 -4.51 -1.06
C ILE A 10 -3.11 -5.04 -2.46
N LEU A 11 -3.83 -6.06 -2.90
CA LEU A 11 -3.64 -6.65 -4.22
C LEU A 11 -4.03 -5.67 -5.35
N GLY A 12 -5.03 -4.83 -5.14
CA GLY A 12 -5.40 -3.74 -6.05
C GLY A 12 -4.29 -2.70 -6.21
N SER A 13 -3.68 -2.27 -5.11
CA SER A 13 -2.54 -1.33 -5.11
C SER A 13 -1.35 -1.89 -5.89
N ILE A 14 -0.99 -3.16 -5.66
CA ILE A 14 0.10 -3.84 -6.38
C ILE A 14 -0.26 -4.02 -7.87
N GLY A 15 -1.54 -4.20 -8.18
CA GLY A 15 -2.06 -4.25 -9.55
C GLY A 15 -1.78 -2.99 -10.37
N LEU A 16 -1.69 -1.81 -9.75
CA LEU A 16 -1.36 -0.55 -10.43
C LEU A 16 0.07 -0.52 -10.99
N LEU A 17 0.96 -1.34 -10.44
CA LEU A 17 2.34 -1.50 -10.90
C LEU A 17 2.46 -2.65 -11.92
N LYS A 18 1.48 -3.54 -11.99
CA LYS A 18 1.51 -4.74 -12.83
C LYS A 18 1.29 -4.34 -14.31
N GLY A 19 2.34 -4.48 -15.12
CA GLY A 19 2.32 -4.15 -16.55
C GLY A 19 2.97 -2.81 -16.91
N LYS A 20 3.36 -2.00 -15.91
CA LYS A 20 4.24 -0.86 -16.14
C LYS A 20 5.66 -1.36 -16.42
N LYS A 21 6.24 -0.92 -17.55
CA LYS A 21 7.62 -1.27 -17.95
C LYS A 21 8.66 -0.62 -17.02
N GLN A 22 8.29 0.47 -16.36
CA GLN A 22 9.10 1.20 -15.41
C GLN A 22 8.18 1.73 -14.30
N VAL A 23 8.62 1.62 -13.05
CA VAL A 23 7.93 2.18 -11.89
C VAL A 23 8.52 3.56 -11.64
N ASP A 24 7.69 4.59 -11.74
CA ASP A 24 8.05 5.98 -11.46
C ASP A 24 7.83 6.35 -9.98
N GLU A 25 8.51 7.42 -9.53
CA GLU A 25 8.49 7.87 -8.13
C GLU A 25 7.09 8.32 -7.67
N GLU A 26 6.28 8.83 -8.59
CA GLU A 26 4.89 9.22 -8.34
C GLU A 26 4.02 7.99 -8.03
N SER A 27 4.17 6.93 -8.81
CA SER A 27 3.48 5.65 -8.59
C SER A 27 3.85 4.99 -7.26
N VAL A 28 5.10 5.08 -6.84
CA VAL A 28 5.54 4.58 -5.52
C VAL A 28 4.90 5.39 -4.39
N LYS A 29 4.86 6.72 -4.52
CA LYS A 29 4.21 7.60 -3.53
C LYS A 29 2.71 7.33 -3.43
N ASP A 30 2.03 7.10 -4.54
CA ASP A 30 0.60 6.80 -4.55
C ASP A 30 0.28 5.41 -4.00
N LEU A 31 1.14 4.42 -4.26
CA LEU A 31 1.07 3.11 -3.63
C LEU A 31 1.24 3.22 -2.11
N SER A 32 2.28 3.93 -1.65
CA SER A 32 2.57 4.13 -0.23
C SER A 32 1.41 4.80 0.51
N ARG A 33 0.83 5.85 -0.08
CA ARG A 33 -0.36 6.54 0.49
C ARG A 33 -1.58 5.62 0.57
N SER A 34 -1.85 4.86 -0.48
CA SER A 34 -2.98 3.93 -0.53
C SER A 34 -2.82 2.80 0.49
N LEU A 35 -1.61 2.25 0.62
CA LEU A 35 -1.28 1.23 1.61
C LEU A 35 -1.41 1.75 3.04
N ARG A 36 -0.93 2.98 3.30
CA ARG A 36 -1.07 3.64 4.61
C ARG A 36 -2.53 3.75 5.03
N ARG A 37 -3.41 4.21 4.13
CA ARG A 37 -4.85 4.31 4.40
C ARG A 37 -5.47 2.94 4.68
N ALA A 38 -5.14 1.94 3.86
CA ALA A 38 -5.67 0.59 4.04
C ALA A 38 -5.24 -0.05 5.37
N LEU A 39 -4.01 0.20 5.82
CA LEU A 39 -3.51 -0.26 7.12
C LEU A 39 -4.23 0.44 8.28
N LEU A 40 -4.38 1.76 8.23
CA LEU A 40 -5.08 2.50 9.29
C LEU A 40 -6.57 2.14 9.37
N GLU A 41 -7.25 1.96 8.24
CA GLU A 41 -8.65 1.52 8.20
C GLU A 41 -8.86 0.08 8.70
N ALA A 42 -7.80 -0.72 8.75
CA ALA A 42 -7.80 -2.06 9.30
C ALA A 42 -7.39 -2.09 10.79
N ASP A 43 -7.39 -0.93 11.47
CA ASP A 43 -6.96 -0.76 12.88
C ASP A 43 -5.52 -1.22 13.15
N PHE A 44 -4.63 -1.13 12.15
CA PHE A 44 -3.23 -1.47 12.30
C PHE A 44 -2.47 -0.41 13.10
N ASN A 45 -1.42 -0.84 13.81
CA ASN A 45 -0.62 0.08 14.62
C ASN A 45 0.05 1.16 13.75
N VAL A 46 -0.04 2.43 14.18
CA VAL A 46 0.49 3.58 13.42
C VAL A 46 2.01 3.52 13.23
N ARG A 47 2.78 3.03 14.22
CA ARG A 47 4.24 2.89 14.11
C ARG A 47 4.61 1.81 13.08
N GLN A 48 3.94 0.66 13.15
CA GLN A 48 4.15 -0.42 12.17
C GLN A 48 3.72 0.00 10.77
N THR A 49 2.61 0.74 10.67
CA THR A 49 2.14 1.29 9.40
C THR A 49 3.18 2.20 8.76
N LYS A 50 3.78 3.11 9.55
CA LYS A 50 4.88 3.96 9.07
C LYS A 50 6.06 3.13 8.58
N GLU A 51 6.55 2.21 9.40
CA GLU A 51 7.71 1.38 9.05
C GLU A 51 7.50 0.59 7.76
N ILE A 52 6.31 0.01 7.56
CA ILE A 52 5.95 -0.71 6.33
C ILE A 52 5.95 0.24 5.13
N THR A 53 5.34 1.41 5.25
CA THR A 53 5.25 2.37 4.13
C THR A 53 6.60 3.01 3.78
N GLU A 54 7.45 3.27 4.77
CA GLU A 54 8.80 3.84 4.55
C GLU A 54 9.75 2.84 3.86
N ARG A 55 9.59 1.54 4.09
CA ARG A 55 10.35 0.49 3.37
C ARG A 55 10.01 0.38 1.89
N ILE A 56 8.84 0.87 1.48
CA ILE A 56 8.39 0.87 0.08
C ILE A 56 8.88 2.10 -0.66
N GLU A 57 9.08 3.22 0.04
CA GLU A 57 9.61 4.47 -0.51
C GLU A 57 11.15 4.48 -0.61
N ARG A 58 11.84 3.48 -0.05
CA ARG A 58 13.30 3.28 -0.12
C ARG A 58 13.68 2.32 -1.23
#